data_AF-A0A7C8F8X0-F1
#
_entry.id   AF-A0A7C8F8X0-F1
#
_cell.length_a   1.000
_cell.length_b   1.000
_cell.length_c   1.000
_cell.angle_alpha   90.00
_cell.angle_beta   90.00
_cell.angle_gamma   90.00
#
_symmetry.space_group_name_H-M   'P 1'
#
loop_
_entity.id
_entity.type
_entity.pdbx_description
1 polymer ?
#
loop_
_entity_poly.entity_id
_entity_poly.type
_entity_poly.pdbx_seq_one_letter_code
_entity_poly.pdbx_strand_id
1 'polypeptide(L)'
;MKPDVVFLKHILDEIDFLLMATSGKTATDILEDGILQRACARSIEIIGEATKNVSFPLRKLNPQIQWKQFAAMRDKLIHQYFGVNWLIVWDVIENHLPGLRIEIGTLVTTLETTVSHHPIIKENSTP
;
A
#
# COMPACT_ATOMS: atom_id res chain seq x y z
N MET A 1 -18.39 -3.42 6.71
CA MET A 1 -16.98 -2.99 6.59
C MET A 1 -16.29 -3.97 5.65
N LYS A 2 -15.49 -3.50 4.68
CA LYS A 2 -14.76 -4.42 3.79
C LYS A 2 -13.67 -5.16 4.59
N PRO A 3 -13.31 -6.41 4.25
CA PRO A 3 -12.19 -7.10 4.88
C PRO A 3 -10.88 -6.35 4.67
N ASP A 4 -10.00 -6.34 5.68
CA ASP A 4 -8.69 -5.65 5.62
C ASP A 4 -7.87 -6.07 4.40
N VAL A 5 -7.93 -7.36 4.03
CA VAL A 5 -7.20 -7.91 2.87
C VAL A 5 -7.54 -7.19 1.56
N VAL A 6 -8.75 -6.64 1.41
CA VAL A 6 -9.12 -5.87 0.22
C VAL A 6 -8.33 -4.57 0.15
N PHE A 7 -8.20 -3.85 1.27
CA PHE A 7 -7.40 -2.63 1.33
C PHE A 7 -5.91 -2.91 1.14
N LEU A 8 -5.40 -3.99 1.71
CA LEU A 8 -4.01 -4.41 1.52
C LEU A 8 -3.70 -4.74 0.06
N LYS A 9 -4.61 -5.45 -0.64
CA LYS A 9 -4.47 -5.74 -2.07
C LYS A 9 -4.48 -4.47 -2.91
N HIS A 10 -5.38 -3.52 -2.62
CA HIS A 10 -5.37 -2.23 -3.30
C HIS A 10 -4.06 -1.46 -3.10
N ILE A 11 -3.45 -1.52 -1.91
CA ILE A 11 -2.12 -0.94 -1.66
C ILE A 11 -1.07 -1.60 -2.57
N LEU A 12 -1.07 -2.93 -2.67
CA LEU A 12 -0.14 -3.66 -3.51
C LEU A 12 -0.32 -3.34 -5.01
N ASP A 13 -1.56 -3.31 -5.49
CA ASP A 13 -1.85 -3.02 -6.90
C ASP A 13 -1.29 -1.66 -7.32
N GLU A 14 -1.48 -0.63 -6.48
CA GLU A 14 -0.97 0.72 -6.75
C GLU A 14 0.56 0.81 -6.61
N ILE A 15 1.16 0.11 -5.66
CA ILE A 15 2.62 0.05 -5.55
C ILE A 15 3.22 -0.62 -6.79
N ASP A 16 2.65 -1.75 -7.21
CA ASP A 16 3.12 -2.52 -8.37
C ASP A 16 3.00 -1.69 -9.66
N PHE A 17 1.88 -1.00 -9.81
CA PHE A 17 1.69 -0.05 -10.90
C PHE A 17 2.76 1.06 -10.89
N LEU A 18 3.04 1.67 -9.74
CA LEU A 18 4.03 2.74 -9.65
C LEU A 18 5.43 2.25 -10.00
N LEU A 19 5.88 1.15 -9.40
CA LEU A 19 7.20 0.58 -9.66
C LEU A 19 7.37 0.16 -11.13
N MET A 20 6.31 -0.37 -11.75
CA MET A 20 6.31 -0.67 -13.18
C MET A 20 6.38 0.61 -14.03
N ALA A 21 5.53 1.61 -13.73
CA ALA A 21 5.43 2.84 -14.50
C ALA A 21 6.69 3.72 -14.40
N THR A 22 7.43 3.63 -13.30
CA THR A 22 8.69 4.37 -13.08
C THR A 22 9.94 3.55 -13.36
N SER A 23 9.81 2.29 -13.78
CA SER A 23 10.96 1.44 -14.06
C SER A 23 11.87 2.04 -15.14
N GLY A 24 13.16 2.19 -14.81
CA GLY A 24 14.15 2.77 -15.72
C GLY A 24 13.99 4.28 -15.97
N LYS A 25 13.15 4.96 -15.19
CA LYS A 25 12.96 6.42 -15.24
C LYS A 25 13.77 7.12 -14.15
N THR A 26 13.79 8.43 -14.23
CA THR A 26 14.37 9.35 -13.25
C THR A 26 13.28 10.30 -12.73
N ALA A 27 13.59 11.06 -11.68
CA ALA A 27 12.70 12.11 -11.20
C ALA A 27 12.36 13.15 -12.27
N THR A 28 13.31 13.45 -13.18
CA THR A 28 13.09 14.41 -14.28
C THR A 28 12.06 13.88 -15.29
N ASP A 29 12.06 12.58 -15.58
CA ASP A 29 11.08 11.98 -16.48
C ASP A 29 9.64 12.15 -15.94
N ILE A 30 9.45 12.11 -14.61
CA ILE A 30 8.16 12.44 -14.00
C ILE A 30 7.81 13.92 -14.20
N LEU A 31 8.78 14.83 -14.06
CA LEU A 31 8.54 16.27 -14.22
C LEU A 31 8.09 16.65 -15.64
N GLU A 32 8.54 15.91 -16.65
CA GLU A 32 8.27 16.18 -18.06
C GLU A 32 7.04 15.41 -18.60
N ASP A 33 6.55 14.39 -17.88
CA ASP A 33 5.40 13.59 -18.27
C ASP A 33 4.16 13.87 -17.39
N GLY A 34 3.25 14.70 -17.91
CA GLY A 34 2.01 15.05 -17.22
C GLY A 34 1.04 13.87 -17.01
N ILE A 35 1.13 12.80 -17.81
CA ILE A 35 0.34 11.59 -17.59
C ILE A 35 0.92 10.82 -16.40
N LEU A 36 2.24 10.64 -16.37
CA LEU A 36 2.92 9.97 -15.26
C LEU A 36 2.73 10.72 -13.95
N GLN A 37 2.76 12.05 -13.96
CA GLN A 37 2.40 12.87 -12.79
C GLN A 37 1.01 12.53 -12.24
N ARG A 38 -0.01 12.58 -13.10
CA ARG A 38 -1.39 12.29 -12.70
C ARG A 38 -1.55 10.85 -12.19
N ALA A 39 -0.89 9.91 -12.84
CA ALA A 39 -0.86 8.51 -12.43
C ALA A 39 -0.22 8.36 -11.03
N CYS A 40 0.97 8.93 -10.82
CA CYS A 40 1.68 8.90 -9.54
C CYS A 40 0.87 9.56 -8.41
N ALA A 41 0.33 10.74 -8.64
CA ALA A 41 -0.51 11.42 -7.66
C ALA A 41 -1.72 10.57 -7.28
N ARG A 42 -2.43 10.01 -8.27
CA ARG A 42 -3.62 9.19 -8.03
C ARG A 42 -3.31 7.92 -7.26
N SER A 43 -2.25 7.21 -7.62
CA SER A 43 -1.87 5.97 -6.92
C SER A 43 -1.49 6.24 -5.47
N ILE A 44 -0.73 7.31 -5.20
CA ILE A 44 -0.36 7.67 -3.83
C ILE A 44 -1.59 8.08 -2.99
N GLU A 45 -2.57 8.77 -3.58
CA GLU A 45 -3.85 9.04 -2.91
C GLU A 45 -4.56 7.74 -2.52
N ILE A 46 -4.64 6.78 -3.45
CA ILE A 46 -5.31 5.49 -3.22
C ILE A 46 -4.58 4.69 -2.13
N ILE A 47 -3.24 4.63 -2.17
CA ILE A 47 -2.45 3.96 -1.12
C ILE A 47 -2.75 4.58 0.24
N GLY A 48 -2.76 5.92 0.34
CA GLY A 48 -3.06 6.62 1.59
C GLY A 48 -4.47 6.33 2.11
N GLU A 49 -5.48 6.36 1.23
CA GLU A 49 -6.86 6.07 1.60
C GLU A 49 -7.06 4.60 2.01
N ALA A 50 -6.51 3.66 1.26
CA ALA A 50 -6.55 2.25 1.61
C ALA A 50 -5.87 1.99 2.97
N THR A 51 -4.72 2.61 3.22
CA THR A 51 -4.00 2.54 4.51
C THR A 51 -4.85 3.04 5.68
N LYS A 52 -5.62 4.13 5.51
CA LYS A 52 -6.52 4.66 6.54
C LYS A 52 -7.65 3.68 6.89
N ASN A 53 -8.12 2.94 5.89
CA ASN A 53 -9.23 2.00 6.03
C ASN A 53 -8.81 0.63 6.60
N VAL A 54 -7.50 0.34 6.70
CA VAL A 54 -7.02 -0.84 7.43
C VAL A 54 -7.38 -0.73 8.92
N SER A 55 -7.96 -1.80 9.45
CA SER A 55 -8.46 -1.84 10.83
C SER A 55 -7.37 -1.55 11.86
N PHE A 56 -7.76 -0.90 12.96
CA PHE A 56 -6.84 -0.63 14.06
C PHE A 56 -6.20 -1.90 14.66
N PRO A 57 -6.93 -3.00 14.89
CA PRO A 57 -6.34 -4.25 15.38
C PRO A 57 -5.21 -4.76 14.48
N LEU A 58 -5.41 -4.77 13.16
CA LEU A 58 -4.40 -5.26 12.22
C LEU A 58 -3.15 -4.36 12.20
N ARG A 59 -3.35 -3.04 12.20
CA ARG A 59 -2.25 -2.07 12.30
C ARG A 59 -1.46 -2.22 13.61
N LYS A 60 -2.15 -2.44 14.72
CA LYS A 60 -1.52 -2.64 16.04
C LYS A 60 -0.68 -3.91 16.09
N LEU A 61 -1.12 -4.98 15.43
CA LEU A 61 -0.38 -6.25 15.33
C LEU A 61 0.84 -6.17 14.40
N ASN A 62 0.92 -5.14 13.55
CA ASN A 62 1.98 -4.97 12.56
C ASN A 62 2.68 -3.62 12.71
N PRO A 63 3.30 -3.30 13.86
CA PRO A 63 3.87 -1.97 14.13
C PRO A 63 5.12 -1.64 13.30
N GLN A 64 5.74 -2.64 12.67
CA GLN A 64 6.88 -2.46 11.76
C GLN A 64 6.50 -1.64 10.52
N ILE A 65 5.25 -1.75 10.07
CA ILE A 65 4.74 -0.96 8.94
C ILE A 65 4.46 0.47 9.43
N GLN A 66 4.98 1.46 8.71
CA GLN A 66 4.82 2.88 9.05
C GLN A 66 3.43 3.41 8.67
N TRP A 67 2.36 2.80 9.20
CA TRP A 67 0.96 3.08 8.86
C TRP A 67 0.59 4.56 8.86
N LYS A 68 1.06 5.31 9.86
CA LYS A 68 0.77 6.75 9.99
C LYS A 68 1.38 7.55 8.84
N GLN A 69 2.60 7.19 8.42
CA GLN A 69 3.28 7.87 7.32
C GLN A 69 2.57 7.62 6.00
N PHE A 70 2.19 6.37 5.73
CA PHE A 70 1.52 6.00 4.48
C PHE A 70 0.09 6.56 4.42
N ALA A 71 -0.64 6.57 5.53
CA ALA A 71 -1.94 7.24 5.61
C ALA A 71 -1.86 8.75 5.35
N ALA A 72 -0.75 9.40 5.73
CA ALA A 72 -0.53 10.83 5.55
C ALA A 72 0.09 11.19 4.18
N MET A 73 0.27 10.23 3.26
CA MET A 73 0.94 10.51 1.99
C MET A 73 0.21 11.53 1.12
N ARG A 74 -1.12 11.52 1.11
CA ARG A 74 -1.92 12.56 0.43
C ARG A 74 -1.56 13.95 0.93
N ASP A 75 -1.40 14.12 2.24
CA ASP A 75 -1.11 15.41 2.85
C ASP A 75 0.31 15.88 2.47
N LYS A 76 1.25 14.93 2.30
CA LYS A 76 2.59 15.19 1.77
C LYS A 76 2.62 15.59 0.30
N LEU A 77 1.71 15.05 -0.53
CA LEU A 77 1.56 15.47 -1.93
C LEU A 77 1.07 16.91 -2.06
N ILE A 78 0.18 17.32 -1.17
CA ILE A 78 -0.59 18.58 -1.28
C ILE A 78 0.06 19.72 -0.47
N HIS A 79 1.26 19.52 0.09
CA HIS A 79 1.83 20.50 1.00
C HIS A 79 2.16 21.85 0.33
N GLN A 80 1.28 22.81 0.61
CA GLN A 80 1.37 24.28 0.48
C GLN A 80 1.30 24.87 -0.94
N TYR A 81 0.06 25.19 -1.36
CA TYR A 81 -0.35 26.27 -2.28
C TYR A 81 0.33 26.40 -3.68
N PHE A 82 1.37 25.65 -4.01
CA PHE A 82 2.22 25.85 -5.20
C PHE A 82 2.49 24.60 -6.05
N GLY A 83 1.96 23.42 -5.67
CA GLY A 83 2.04 22.20 -6.48
C GLY A 83 2.65 21.00 -5.74
N VAL A 84 2.63 19.83 -6.40
CA VAL A 84 3.19 18.58 -5.88
C VAL A 84 4.71 18.65 -5.92
N ASN A 85 5.38 18.32 -4.81
CA ASN A 85 6.83 18.15 -4.81
C ASN A 85 7.19 16.78 -5.38
N TRP A 86 7.47 16.75 -6.69
CA TRP A 86 7.78 15.51 -7.42
C TRP A 86 9.09 14.84 -7.01
N LEU A 87 10.03 15.57 -6.40
CA LEU A 87 11.25 14.96 -5.85
C LEU A 87 10.93 14.10 -4.62
N ILE A 88 10.00 14.55 -3.77
CA ILE A 88 9.51 13.76 -2.63
C ILE A 88 8.72 12.55 -3.14
N VAL A 89 7.89 12.73 -4.17
CA VAL A 89 7.16 11.62 -4.81
C VAL A 89 8.13 10.58 -5.35
N TRP A 90 9.16 11.00 -6.06
CA TRP A 90 10.20 10.11 -6.56
C TRP A 90 10.90 9.35 -5.44
N ASP A 91 11.32 10.05 -4.36
CA ASP A 91 11.93 9.41 -3.19
C ASP A 91 11.02 8.33 -2.60
N VAL A 92 9.74 8.64 -2.42
CA VAL A 92 8.75 7.66 -1.91
C VAL A 92 8.68 6.43 -2.81
N ILE A 93 8.56 6.63 -4.13
CA ILE A 93 8.44 5.54 -5.10
C ILE A 93 9.70 4.66 -5.10
N GLU A 94 10.88 5.27 -5.14
CA GLU A 94 12.14 4.53 -5.31
C GLU A 94 12.62 3.90 -4.00
N ASN A 95 12.51 4.62 -2.88
CA ASN A 95 13.17 4.24 -1.63
C ASN A 95 12.24 3.64 -0.57
N HIS A 96 10.93 3.90 -0.65
CA HIS A 96 9.98 3.47 0.41
C HIS A 96 8.97 2.43 -0.07
N LEU A 97 8.42 2.58 -1.27
CA LEU A 97 7.41 1.65 -1.78
C LEU A 97 7.91 0.20 -1.95
N PRO A 98 9.16 -0.08 -2.37
CA PRO A 98 9.63 -1.47 -2.46
C PRO A 98 9.62 -2.20 -1.12
N GLY A 99 10.01 -1.51 -0.04
CA GLY A 99 9.95 -2.06 1.31
C GLY A 99 8.51 -2.30 1.76
N LEU A 100 7.64 -1.30 1.59
CA LEU A 100 6.21 -1.43 1.93
C LEU A 100 5.54 -2.58 1.18
N ARG A 101 5.88 -2.76 -0.11
CA ARG A 101 5.37 -3.87 -0.94
C ARG A 101 5.62 -5.22 -0.29
N ILE A 102 6.84 -5.44 0.21
CA ILE A 102 7.25 -6.70 0.84
C ILE A 102 6.48 -6.92 2.15
N GLU A 103 6.38 -5.87 2.99
CA GLU A 103 5.69 -5.94 4.27
C GLU A 103 4.19 -6.27 4.09
N ILE A 104 3.52 -5.56 3.17
CA ILE A 104 2.09 -5.77 2.87
C ILE A 104 1.87 -7.13 2.20
N GLY A 105 2.73 -7.55 1.27
CA GLY A 105 2.63 -8.85 0.62
C GLY A 105 2.75 -10.02 1.60
N THR A 106 3.66 -9.90 2.57
CA THR A 106 3.82 -10.87 3.66
C THR A 106 2.56 -10.92 4.53
N LEU A 107 1.99 -9.77 4.84
CA LEU A 107 0.76 -9.67 5.63
C LEU A 107 -0.45 -10.29 4.92
N VAL A 108 -0.62 -10.02 3.62
CA VAL A 108 -1.70 -10.62 2.80
C VAL A 108 -1.57 -12.15 2.80
N THR A 109 -0.37 -12.67 2.54
CA THR A 109 -0.10 -14.11 2.54
C THR A 109 -0.45 -14.74 3.88
N THR A 110 -0.03 -14.12 4.99
CA THR A 110 -0.31 -14.60 6.35
C THR A 110 -1.82 -14.67 6.65
N LEU A 111 -2.57 -13.65 6.21
CA LEU A 111 -4.02 -13.61 6.41
C LEU A 111 -4.73 -14.70 5.58
N GLU A 112 -4.29 -14.97 4.35
CA GLU A 112 -4.88 -16.00 3.49
C GLU A 112 -4.55 -17.43 3.95
N THR A 113 -3.34 -17.66 4.48
CA THR A 113 -2.96 -18.98 5.04
C THR A 113 -3.73 -19.32 6.33
N THR A 114 -4.06 -18.31 7.13
CA THR A 114 -4.82 -18.49 8.39
C THR A 114 -6.27 -18.89 8.12
N VAL A 115 -6.88 -18.41 7.03
CA VAL A 115 -8.26 -18.78 6.62
C VAL A 115 -8.33 -20.22 6.12
N SER A 116 -7.24 -20.76 5.57
CA SER A 116 -7.20 -22.12 4.99
C SER A 116 -6.95 -23.24 6.01
N HIS A 117 -6.65 -22.93 7.28
CA HIS A 117 -6.29 -23.90 8.33
C HIS A 117 -7.35 -24.10 9.42
N HIS A 118 -8.65 -23.96 9.10
CA HIS A 118 -9.68 -24.43 10.05
C HIS A 118 -9.66 -25.97 10.10
N PRO A 119 -9.28 -26.62 11.22
CA PRO A 119 -9.35 -28.06 11.32
C PRO A 119 -10.84 -28.44 11.35
N ILE A 120 -11.27 -29.30 10.43
CA ILE A 120 -12.56 -29.99 10.58
C ILE A 120 -12.45 -30.84 11.85
N ILE A 121 -13.02 -30.35 12.95
CA ILE A 121 -13.28 -31.17 14.12
C ILE A 121 -14.33 -32.19 13.67
N LYS A 122 -13.88 -33.41 13.33
CA LYS A 122 -14.78 -34.55 13.20
C LYS A 122 -15.27 -34.87 14.61
N GLU A 123 -16.47 -34.41 14.93
CA GLU A 123 -17.19 -34.90 16.10
C GLU A 123 -17.39 -36.41 15.97
N ASN A 124 -17.02 -37.11 17.04
CA ASN A 124 -17.16 -38.53 17.22
C ASN A 124 -18.61 -38.97 17.03
N SER A 125 -18.81 -40.10 16.35
CA SER A 125 -20.03 -40.88 16.45
C SER A 125 -19.67 -42.36 16.34
N THR A 126 -19.33 -42.95 17.49
CA THR A 126 -19.54 -44.37 17.75
C THR A 126 -20.15 -44.47 19.13
N PRO A 127 -21.21 -45.27 19.28
CA PRO A 127 -21.14 -46.37 20.23
C PRO A 127 -20.80 -47.68 19.54
#